data_AF-A0A3D2CFX7-F1
#
_entry.id   AF-A0A3D2CFX7-F1
#
_cell.length_a   1.000
_cell.length_b   1.000
_cell.length_c   1.000
_cell.angle_alpha   90.00
_cell.angle_beta   90.00
_cell.angle_gamma   90.00
#
_symmetry.space_group_name_H-M   'P 1'
#
loop_
_entity.id
_entity.type
_entity.pdbx_description
1 polymer ?
#
loop_
_entity_poly.entity_id
_entity_poly.type
_entity_poly.pdbx_seq_one_letter_code
_entity_poly.pdbx_strand_id
1 'polypeptide(L)'
;MFDSQTLPATDFDGDDVDDLAITGVSGWGSLPIALSNADGTFSIDNGAVGDFATAASTAGVQALTGDYDGDGRGDVLLTGATGWRSFLIAHRR
;
A
#
# COMPACT_ATOMS: atom_id res chain seq x y z
N MET A 1 -6.28 21.70 -4.94
CA MET A 1 -7.17 20.53 -4.84
C MET A 1 -6.26 19.32 -4.79
N PHE A 2 -6.08 18.71 -3.62
CA PHE A 2 -5.28 17.49 -3.51
C PHE A 2 -6.23 16.33 -3.79
N ASP A 3 -5.94 15.57 -4.84
CA ASP A 3 -6.54 14.25 -5.01
C ASP A 3 -6.04 13.40 -3.84
N SER A 4 -6.95 12.87 -3.03
CA SER A 4 -6.64 12.33 -1.70
C SER A 4 -5.86 11.02 -1.82
N GLN A 5 -4.53 11.10 -1.81
CA GLN A 5 -3.69 9.96 -1.43
C GLN A 5 -4.05 9.61 0.02
N THR A 6 -4.80 8.54 0.21
CA THR A 6 -4.98 7.93 1.53
C THR A 6 -3.62 7.32 1.89
N LEU A 7 -3.13 7.55 3.11
CA LEU A 7 -1.94 6.86 3.63
C LEU A 7 -2.43 5.63 4.39
N PRO A 8 -2.46 4.44 3.75
CA PRO A 8 -2.74 3.21 4.45
C PRO A 8 -1.71 2.95 5.55
N ALA A 9 -2.19 2.61 6.75
CA ALA A 9 -1.38 2.18 7.88
C ALA A 9 -1.77 0.76 8.31
N THR A 10 -0.76 -0.08 8.56
CA THR A 10 -0.84 -1.46 9.08
C THR A 10 0.60 -1.96 9.27
N ASP A 11 0.84 -2.96 10.11
CA ASP A 11 2.14 -3.64 10.22
C ASP A 11 2.48 -4.40 8.93
N PHE A 12 3.44 -3.93 8.14
CA PHE A 12 3.81 -4.53 6.85
C PHE A 12 4.99 -5.50 6.94
N ASP A 13 5.78 -5.45 8.02
CA ASP A 13 6.96 -6.31 8.18
C ASP A 13 6.87 -7.38 9.28
N GLY A 14 5.75 -7.41 10.00
CA GLY A 14 5.37 -8.40 10.99
C GLY A 14 6.06 -8.20 12.34
N ASP A 15 6.35 -6.96 12.72
CA ASP A 15 7.02 -6.61 13.97
C ASP A 15 6.06 -6.13 15.09
N ASP A 16 4.74 -6.24 14.85
CA ASP A 16 3.64 -5.79 15.69
C ASP A 16 3.54 -4.24 15.83
N VAL A 17 4.10 -3.49 14.87
CA VAL A 17 4.03 -2.02 14.82
C VAL A 17 3.42 -1.55 13.49
N ASP A 18 2.45 -0.62 13.55
CA ASP A 18 1.87 -0.07 12.33
C ASP A 18 2.91 0.75 11.52
N ASP A 19 2.99 0.42 10.24
CA ASP A 19 3.82 1.08 9.23
C ASP A 19 2.98 1.98 8.31
N LEU A 20 3.63 2.72 7.40
CA LEU A 20 2.95 3.61 6.45
C LEU A 20 3.30 3.28 5.01
N ALA A 21 2.30 2.97 4.19
CA ALA A 21 2.47 2.79 2.75
C ALA A 21 2.10 4.06 1.97
N ILE A 22 2.90 4.38 0.96
CA ILE A 22 2.60 5.46 0.00
C ILE A 22 2.15 4.84 -1.32
N THR A 23 0.93 5.15 -1.73
CA THR A 23 0.34 4.64 -2.97
C THR A 23 0.08 5.75 -3.98
N GLY A 24 -0.43 5.38 -5.15
CA GLY A 24 -1.09 6.30 -6.08
C GLY A 24 -0.22 7.34 -6.79
N VAL A 25 1.10 7.26 -6.66
CA VAL A 25 2.03 8.15 -7.37
C VAL A 25 2.21 7.68 -8.81
N SER A 26 1.91 8.57 -9.76
CA SER A 26 2.04 8.27 -11.19
C SER A 26 3.51 8.05 -11.59
N GLY A 27 3.74 7.00 -12.39
CA GLY A 27 5.07 6.66 -12.93
C GLY A 27 5.93 5.79 -12.03
N TRP A 28 5.43 5.35 -10.88
CA TRP A 28 6.15 4.42 -10.00
C TRP A 28 5.96 2.97 -10.43
N GLY A 29 7.02 2.17 -10.24
CA GLY A 29 6.98 0.70 -10.33
C GLY A 29 7.14 0.01 -8.97
N SER A 30 7.22 0.81 -7.90
CA SER A 30 7.45 0.38 -6.53
C SER A 30 6.44 1.02 -5.58
N LEU A 31 6.35 0.47 -4.38
CA LEU A 31 5.51 0.94 -3.29
C LEU A 31 6.41 1.17 -2.07
N PRO A 32 6.83 2.41 -1.81
CA PRO A 32 7.57 2.74 -0.60
C PRO A 32 6.73 2.51 0.64
N ILE A 33 7.33 1.84 1.61
CA ILE A 33 6.79 1.61 2.95
C ILE A 33 7.75 2.23 3.95
N ALA A 34 7.25 3.13 4.78
CA ALA A 34 7.96 3.61 5.94
C ALA A 34 7.69 2.66 7.11
N LEU A 35 8.67 1.82 7.41
CA LEU A 35 8.67 0.85 8.50
C LEU A 35 8.96 1.57 9.82
N SER A 36 8.04 1.49 10.77
CA SER A 36 8.11 2.20 12.05
C SER A 36 9.08 1.51 13.00
N ASN A 37 10.02 2.26 13.57
CA ASN A 37 10.90 1.70 14.61
C ASN A 37 10.30 1.85 16.03
N ALA A 38 9.01 2.17 16.15
CA ALA A 38 8.28 2.44 17.40
C ALA A 38 8.83 3.59 18.29
N ASP A 39 9.81 4.36 17.79
CA ASP A 39 10.44 5.48 18.50
C ASP A 39 10.23 6.84 17.81
N GLY A 40 9.31 6.88 16.83
CA GLY A 40 9.04 8.05 15.99
C GLY A 40 9.98 8.20 14.79
N THR A 41 10.90 7.25 14.58
CA THR A 41 11.71 7.15 13.36
C THR A 41 11.22 6.04 12.44
N PHE A 42 11.64 6.10 11.18
CA PHE A 42 11.23 5.15 10.16
C PHE A 42 12.41 4.68 9.32
N SER A 43 12.40 3.41 8.96
CA SER A 43 13.22 2.83 7.88
C SER A 43 12.38 2.81 6.60
N ILE A 44 13.00 2.97 5.43
CA ILE A 44 12.26 2.92 4.15
C ILE A 44 12.56 1.62 3.42
N ASP A 45 11.53 0.83 3.17
CA ASP A 45 11.54 -0.24 2.15
C ASP A 45 10.92 0.31 0.86
N ASN A 46 11.45 -0.07 -0.30
CA ASN A 46 10.98 0.39 -1.60
C ASN A 46 10.84 -0.80 -2.55
N GLY A 47 9.93 -1.70 -2.19
CA GLY A 47 9.67 -2.94 -2.92
C GLY A 47 9.05 -2.69 -4.29
N ALA A 48 9.54 -3.40 -5.31
CA ALA A 48 8.92 -3.39 -6.64
C ALA A 48 7.59 -4.14 -6.62
N VAL A 49 6.53 -3.53 -7.14
CA VAL A 49 5.17 -4.10 -7.20
C VAL A 49 4.58 -4.11 -8.62
N GLY A 50 5.33 -3.63 -9.61
CA GLY A 50 4.98 -3.70 -11.03
C GLY A 50 3.65 -2.99 -11.34
N ASP A 51 2.77 -3.68 -12.07
CA ASP A 51 1.49 -3.13 -12.54
C ASP A 51 0.57 -2.70 -11.38
N PHE A 52 0.79 -3.20 -10.16
CA PHE A 52 0.05 -2.75 -8.98
C PHE A 52 0.26 -1.25 -8.70
N ALA A 53 1.48 -0.74 -8.84
CA ALA A 53 1.75 0.69 -8.65
C ALA A 53 1.06 1.54 -9.73
N THR A 54 1.01 1.04 -10.96
CA THR A 54 0.28 1.69 -12.06
C THR A 54 -1.22 1.72 -11.76
N ALA A 55 -1.79 0.59 -11.32
CA ALA A 55 -3.19 0.48 -10.93
C ALA A 55 -3.53 1.45 -9.78
N ALA A 56 -2.68 1.52 -8.76
CA ALA A 56 -2.86 2.43 -7.62
C ALA A 56 -2.93 3.91 -8.03
N SER A 57 -2.24 4.30 -9.11
CA SER A 57 -2.26 5.67 -9.64
C SER A 57 -3.46 6.02 -10.51
N THR A 58 -4.37 5.06 -10.75
CA THR A 58 -5.56 5.27 -11.59
C THR A 58 -6.57 6.16 -10.86
N ALA A 59 -7.14 7.15 -11.56
CA ALA A 59 -8.12 8.06 -10.99
C ALA A 59 -9.34 7.31 -10.40
N GLY A 60 -9.72 7.68 -9.17
CA GLY A 60 -10.81 7.04 -8.43
C GLY A 60 -10.42 5.75 -7.71
N VAL A 61 -9.17 5.27 -7.87
CA VAL A 61 -8.69 4.16 -7.05
C VAL A 61 -8.49 4.58 -5.61
N GLN A 62 -8.91 3.71 -4.69
CA GLN A 62 -8.72 3.83 -3.26
C GLN A 62 -7.88 2.66 -2.78
N ALA A 63 -6.97 2.93 -1.84
CA ALA A 63 -6.19 1.90 -1.17
C ALA A 63 -6.77 1.61 0.22
N LEU A 64 -6.85 0.32 0.56
CA LEU A 64 -7.23 -0.21 1.86
C LEU A 64 -6.10 -1.08 2.39
N THR A 65 -5.90 -1.09 3.71
CA THR A 65 -4.93 -1.97 4.37
C THR A 65 -5.57 -2.99 5.28
N GLY A 66 -4.83 -4.07 5.52
CA GLY A 66 -5.14 -5.14 6.48
C GLY A 66 -4.45 -6.44 6.07
N ASP A 67 -4.43 -7.42 6.96
CA ASP A 67 -3.95 -8.78 6.65
C ASP A 67 -5.08 -9.54 5.93
N TYR A 68 -5.01 -9.62 4.59
CA TYR A 68 -6.06 -10.21 3.76
C TYR A 68 -5.76 -11.66 3.36
N ASP A 69 -4.51 -12.11 3.47
CA ASP A 69 -4.11 -13.48 3.18
C ASP A 69 -3.78 -14.35 4.42
N GLY A 70 -3.73 -13.75 5.60
CA GLY A 70 -3.62 -14.40 6.90
C GLY A 70 -2.19 -14.75 7.31
N ASP A 71 -1.18 -14.08 6.74
CA ASP A 71 0.24 -14.34 7.02
C ASP A 71 0.79 -13.56 8.22
N GLY A 72 -0.03 -12.69 8.83
CA GLY A 72 0.36 -11.84 9.95
C GLY A 72 1.10 -10.57 9.53
N ARG A 73 1.11 -10.24 8.24
CA ARG A 73 1.62 -8.98 7.69
C ARG A 73 0.49 -8.24 7.00
N GLY A 74 0.70 -6.95 6.82
CA GLY A 74 -0.23 -6.06 6.18
C GLY A 74 -0.18 -6.19 4.67
N ASP A 75 -1.35 -6.08 4.06
CA ASP A 75 -1.54 -6.08 2.62
C ASP A 75 -2.16 -4.76 2.16
N VAL A 76 -2.00 -4.46 0.88
CA VAL A 76 -2.69 -3.33 0.22
C VAL A 76 -3.71 -3.86 -0.78
N LEU A 77 -4.97 -3.47 -0.59
CA LEU A 77 -6.11 -3.75 -1.46
C LEU A 77 -6.50 -2.48 -2.24
N LEU A 78 -6.64 -2.60 -3.57
CA LEU A 78 -7.11 -1.51 -4.43
C LEU A 78 -8.55 -1.71 -4.87
N THR A 79 -9.36 -0.64 -4.76
CA THR A 79 -10.78 -0.59 -5.15
C THR A 79 -11.14 0.74 -5.80
N GLY A 80 -12.40 0.96 -6.17
CA GLY A 80 -12.95 2.27 -6.54
C GLY A 80 -12.77 2.70 -8.00
N ALA A 81 -11.90 2.03 -8.77
CA ALA A 81 -11.74 2.35 -10.18
C ALA A 81 -12.99 2.04 -11.01
N THR A 82 -13.34 2.98 -11.89
CA THR A 82 -14.49 2.86 -12.78
C THR A 82 -14.28 1.71 -13.77
N GLY A 83 -15.22 0.76 -13.79
CA GLY A 83 -15.22 -0.36 -14.74
C GLY A 83 -14.37 -1.56 -14.32
N TRP A 84 -13.71 -1.54 -13.16
CA TRP A 84 -13.07 -2.74 -12.61
C TRP A 84 -14.12 -3.81 -12.25
N ARG A 85 -13.83 -5.06 -12.58
CA ARG A 85 -14.65 -6.24 -12.22
C ARG A 85 -14.01 -7.12 -11.16
N SER A 86 -12.83 -6.73 -10.70
CA SER A 86 -12.01 -7.41 -9.72
C SER A 86 -11.31 -6.36 -8.86
N PHE A 87 -10.99 -6.72 -7.64
CA PHE A 87 -10.04 -5.98 -6.81
C PHE A 87 -8.63 -6.54 -7.00
N LEU A 88 -7.62 -5.74 -6.65
CA LEU A 88 -6.22 -6.17 -6.64
C LEU A 88 -5.72 -6.15 -5.20
N ILE A 89 -5.01 -7.20 -4.79
CA ILE A 89 -4.32 -7.26 -3.50
C ILE A 89 -2.83 -7.44 -3.78
N ALA A 90 -2.00 -6.68 -3.10
CA ALA A 90 -0.56 -6.91 -3.01
C ALA A 90 -0.20 -7.24 -1.55
N HIS A 91 0.48 -8.36 -1.38
CA HIS A 91 1.07 -8.82 -0.13
C HIS A 91 2.56 -9.04 -0.32
N ARG A 92 3.31 -9.02 0.79
CA ARG A 92 4.72 -9.40 0.80
C ARG A 92 4.81 -10.93 0.91
N ARG A 93 5.86 -11.54 0.35
CA ARG A 93 6.18 -12.96 0.58
C ARG A 93 7.25 -13.13 1.64
#